data_AF-A0A3D0Y0C7-F1
#
_entry.id   AF-A0A3D0Y0C7-F1
#
_cell.length_a   1.000
_cell.length_b   1.000
_cell.length_c   1.000
_cell.angle_alpha   90.00
_cell.angle_beta   90.00
_cell.angle_gamma   90.00
#
_symmetry.space_group_name_H-M   'P 1'
#
loop_
_entity.id
_entity.type
_entity.pdbx_description
1 polymer ?
#
loop_
_entity_poly.entity_id
_entity_poly.type
_entity_poly.pdbx_seq_one_letter_code
_entity_poly.pdbx_strand_id
1 'polypeptide(L)'
;MMRKHKCFIIILIFVLIPSFSLADDIEESYISNSYYNIEVSSNISTIPIINAKHAIILDRASKTILYGKKENEICKMASTTKIMTAIIVLENCSNLNEQVTISKKASRNRRFKAWIIHK
;
A
#
# COMPACT_ATOMS: atom_id res chain seq x y z
N MET A 1 -39.46 -17.92 -22.61
CA MET A 1 -38.01 -17.94 -22.87
C MET A 1 -37.46 -16.50 -23.07
N MET A 2 -37.70 -15.57 -22.14
CA MET A 2 -37.31 -14.14 -22.30
C MET A 2 -36.62 -13.54 -21.06
N ARG A 3 -36.52 -14.29 -19.95
CA ARG A 3 -35.93 -13.81 -18.69
C ARG A 3 -34.40 -13.87 -18.67
N LYS A 4 -33.82 -14.83 -19.42
CA LYS A 4 -32.37 -15.04 -19.54
C LYS A 4 -31.69 -13.93 -20.37
N HIS A 5 -32.36 -13.46 -21.43
CA HIS A 5 -31.85 -12.38 -22.28
C HIS A 5 -31.83 -11.03 -21.55
N LYS A 6 -32.82 -10.76 -20.68
CA LYS A 6 -32.81 -9.55 -19.83
C LYS A 6 -31.64 -9.53 -18.85
N CYS A 7 -31.34 -10.68 -18.21
CA CYS A 7 -30.15 -10.80 -17.35
C CYS A 7 -28.84 -10.67 -18.15
N PHE A 8 -28.78 -11.23 -19.37
CA PHE A 8 -27.61 -11.11 -20.24
C PHE A 8 -27.34 -9.67 -20.67
N ILE A 9 -28.40 -8.90 -20.97
CA ILE A 9 -28.30 -7.47 -21.33
C ILE A 9 -27.81 -6.63 -20.15
N ILE A 10 -28.25 -6.93 -18.92
CA ILE A 10 -27.79 -6.23 -17.71
C ILE A 10 -26.30 -6.50 -17.45
N ILE A 11 -25.85 -7.74 -17.67
CA ILE A 11 -24.43 -8.11 -17.55
C ILE A 11 -23.57 -7.43 -18.63
N LEU A 12 -24.09 -7.33 -19.87
CA LEU A 12 -23.40 -6.66 -20.98
C LEU A 12 -23.23 -5.14 -20.71
N ILE A 13 -24.22 -4.50 -20.09
CA ILE A 13 -24.17 -3.09 -19.67
C ILE A 13 -23.10 -2.84 -18.61
N PHE A 14 -22.89 -3.79 -17.68
CA PHE A 14 -21.88 -3.67 -16.62
C PHE A 14 -20.44 -3.80 -17.15
N VAL A 15 -20.25 -4.44 -18.31
CA VAL A 15 -18.94 -4.64 -18.96
C VAL A 15 -18.55 -3.45 -19.84
N LEU A 16 -19.53 -2.66 -20.29
CA LEU A 16 -19.32 -1.52 -21.20
C LEU A 16 -19.11 -0.18 -20.48
N ILE A 17 -19.17 -0.13 -19.15
CA ILE A 17 -18.80 1.06 -18.39
C ILE A 17 -17.27 1.06 -18.30
N PRO A 18 -16.55 1.96 -18.99
CA PRO A 18 -15.12 2.04 -18.85
C PRO A 18 -14.78 2.44 -17.41
N SER A 19 -13.95 1.66 -16.73
CA SER A 19 -13.34 1.98 -15.44
C SER A 19 -12.36 3.13 -15.61
N PHE A 20 -12.86 4.33 -15.89
CA PHE A 20 -12.06 5.55 -15.87
C PHE A 20 -11.71 5.84 -14.41
N SER A 21 -10.60 5.25 -13.96
CA SER A 21 -9.88 5.74 -12.80
C SER A 21 -9.00 6.87 -13.29
N LEU A 22 -9.40 8.10 -13.01
CA LEU A 22 -8.53 9.26 -13.14
C LEU A 22 -7.66 9.24 -11.88
N ALA A 23 -6.48 8.62 -11.97
CA ALA A 23 -5.42 8.92 -11.02
C ALA A 23 -4.85 10.26 -11.47
N ASP A 24 -5.22 11.33 -10.76
CA ASP A 24 -4.65 12.65 -10.96
C ASP A 24 -3.28 12.66 -10.29
N ASP A 25 -2.22 12.42 -11.07
CA ASP A 25 -0.87 12.78 -10.67
C ASP A 25 -0.79 14.31 -10.74
N ILE A 26 -1.31 14.97 -9.69
CA ILE A 26 -1.15 16.42 -9.52
C ILE A 26 0.35 16.68 -9.49
N GLU A 27 0.86 17.24 -10.58
CA GLU A 27 2.20 17.79 -10.66
C GLU A 27 2.25 18.98 -9.69
N GLU A 28 2.68 18.69 -8.46
CA GLU A 28 2.79 19.68 -7.40
C GLU A 28 3.86 20.70 -7.82
N SER A 29 3.40 21.83 -8.36
CA SER A 29 4.25 22.97 -8.66
C SER A 29 5.03 23.33 -7.40
N TYR A 30 6.36 23.31 -7.48
CA TYR A 30 7.24 23.79 -6.41
C TYR A 30 6.88 25.23 -6.06
N ILE A 31 6.07 25.42 -5.02
CA ILE A 31 5.86 26.73 -4.42
C ILE A 31 7.20 27.10 -3.80
N SER A 32 7.88 28.04 -4.46
CA SER A 32 9.09 28.67 -3.97
C SER A 32 8.89 29.12 -2.52
N ASN A 33 9.77 28.65 -1.64
CA ASN A 33 9.78 28.92 -0.20
C ASN A 33 9.47 30.38 0.13
N SER A 34 8.22 30.66 0.46
CA SER A 34 7.87 31.73 1.37
C SER A 34 7.36 31.04 2.62
N TYR A 35 8.11 31.15 3.72
CA TYR A 35 7.67 30.70 5.04
C TYR A 35 6.45 31.53 5.44
N TYR A 36 5.27 31.10 5.00
CA TYR A 36 4.02 31.60 5.54
C TYR A 36 3.90 31.07 6.97
N ASN A 37 4.17 31.93 7.94
CA ASN A 37 3.86 31.66 9.34
C ASN A 37 2.34 31.62 9.46
N ILE A 38 1.76 30.43 9.33
CA ILE A 38 0.37 30.18 9.68
C ILE A 38 0.32 30.26 11.21
N GLU A 39 -0.35 31.28 11.74
CA GLU A 39 -0.66 31.35 13.16
C GLU A 39 -1.61 30.18 13.51
N VAL A 40 -1.04 29.09 14.02
CA VAL A 40 -1.81 27.93 14.48
C VAL A 40 -2.45 28.30 15.83
N SER A 41 -3.72 28.69 15.78
CA SER A 41 -4.54 29.10 16.94
C SER A 41 -4.97 27.95 17.88
N SER A 42 -4.27 26.82 17.91
CA SER A 42 -4.60 25.76 18.86
C SER A 42 -3.34 25.12 19.39
N ASN A 43 -3.02 25.40 20.65
CA ASN A 43 -2.19 24.55 21.49
C ASN A 43 -2.83 23.15 21.57
N ILE A 44 -2.57 22.32 20.57
CA ILE A 44 -2.87 20.89 20.61
C ILE A 44 -1.51 20.19 20.70
N SER A 45 -0.80 20.45 21.80
CA SER A 45 0.32 19.63 22.26
C SER A 45 -0.20 18.35 22.92
N THR A 46 -1.17 17.69 22.29
CA THR A 46 -1.62 16.38 22.76
C THR A 46 -1.09 15.34 21.81
N ILE A 47 -0.16 14.54 22.33
CA ILE A 47 0.31 13.31 21.72
C ILE A 47 -0.91 12.51 21.22
N PRO A 48 -0.90 12.02 19.96
CA PRO A 48 -2.05 11.33 19.40
C PRO A 48 -2.39 10.09 20.23
N ILE A 49 -3.65 9.99 20.66
CA ILE A 49 -4.16 8.82 21.38
C ILE A 49 -4.48 7.75 20.34
N ILE A 50 -3.61 6.75 20.22
CA ILE A 50 -3.77 5.64 19.28
C ILE A 50 -3.94 4.30 20.00
N ASN A 51 -4.76 3.42 19.42
CA ASN A 51 -5.01 2.07 19.92
C ASN A 51 -3.94 1.05 19.47
N ALA A 52 -2.96 1.46 18.66
CA ALA A 52 -1.86 0.59 18.26
C ALA A 52 -1.03 0.17 19.48
N LYS A 53 -0.61 -1.10 19.55
CA LYS A 53 0.29 -1.59 20.62
C LYS A 53 1.71 -1.02 20.48
N HIS A 54 2.14 -0.88 19.23
CA HIS A 54 3.45 -0.38 18.81
C HIS A 54 3.26 0.58 17.64
N ALA A 55 3.91 1.74 17.65
CA ALA A 55 3.84 2.72 16.57
C ALA A 55 5.08 3.60 16.53
N ILE A 56 5.41 4.08 15.33
CA ILE A 56 6.48 5.05 15.10
C ILE A 56 6.10 5.94 13.92
N ILE A 57 6.39 7.23 14.03
CA ILE A 57 6.29 8.19 12.92
C ILE A 57 7.69 8.75 12.71
N LEU A 58 8.16 8.64 11.48
CA LEU A 58 9.49 9.04 11.04
C LEU A 58 9.35 10.09 9.94
N ASP A 59 10.11 11.17 10.03
CA ASP A 59 10.38 11.99 8.86
C ASP A 59 11.36 11.24 7.94
N ARG A 60 10.94 10.95 6.71
CA ARG A 60 11.74 10.21 5.72
C ARG A 60 13.02 10.95 5.34
N ALA A 61 12.99 12.27 5.28
CA ALA A 61 14.14 13.08 4.83
C ALA A 61 15.19 13.21 5.93
N SER A 62 14.80 13.71 7.11
CA SER A 62 15.73 13.90 8.23
C SER A 62 16.02 12.62 9.03
N LYS A 63 15.22 11.56 8.85
CA LYS A 63 15.21 10.34 9.68
C LYS A 63 14.88 10.60 11.15
N THR A 64 14.32 11.77 11.45
CA THR A 64 13.92 12.14 12.81
C THR A 64 12.64 11.41 13.21
N ILE A 65 12.59 10.90 14.44
CA ILE A 65 11.37 10.34 15.02
C ILE A 65 10.49 11.49 15.47
N LEU A 66 9.32 11.63 14.85
CA LEU A 66 8.32 12.64 15.22
C LEU A 66 7.41 12.14 16.35
N TYR A 67 7.21 10.82 16.45
CA TYR A 67 6.43 10.18 17.51
C TYR A 67 6.82 8.70 17.65
N GLY A 68 6.85 8.20 18.89
CA GLY A 68 7.17 6.81 19.20
C GLY A 68 6.26 6.26 20.31
N LYS A 69 5.76 5.04 20.11
CA LYS A 69 5.05 4.24 21.11
C LYS A 69 5.64 2.83 21.10
N LYS A 70 6.51 2.53 22.07
CA LYS A 70 7.18 1.23 22.19
C LYS A 70 7.95 0.84 20.91
N GLU A 71 8.48 1.81 20.20
CA GLU A 71 9.06 1.66 18.86
C GLU A 71 10.31 0.76 18.81
N ASN A 72 11.02 0.63 19.94
CA ASN A 72 12.21 -0.20 20.08
C ASN A 72 11.91 -1.62 20.62
N GLU A 73 10.65 -1.95 20.92
CA GLU A 73 10.28 -3.28 21.42
C GLU A 73 10.21 -4.31 20.28
N ILE A 74 10.79 -5.49 20.51
CA ILE A 74 10.71 -6.61 19.57
C ILE A 74 9.27 -7.14 19.53
N CYS A 75 8.67 -7.16 18.34
CA CYS A 75 7.31 -7.63 18.13
C CYS A 75 7.15 -8.45 16.84
N LYS A 76 6.02 -9.16 16.73
CA LYS A 76 5.70 -9.96 15.55
C LYS A 76 5.24 -9.03 14.42
N MET A 77 6.04 -8.94 13.36
CA MET A 77 5.83 -8.06 12.21
C MET A 77 4.71 -8.53 11.24
N ALA A 78 4.28 -9.79 11.33
CA ALA A 78 3.29 -10.37 10.42
C ALA A 78 3.60 -10.07 8.94
N SER A 79 2.68 -9.46 8.19
CA SER A 79 2.85 -9.20 6.75
C SER A 79 3.84 -8.06 6.42
N THR A 80 4.25 -7.21 7.36
CA THR A 80 5.24 -6.16 7.07
C THR A 80 6.63 -6.74 6.77
N THR A 81 6.88 -8.00 7.16
CA THR A 81 8.06 -8.77 6.71
C THR A 81 8.21 -8.83 5.19
N LYS A 82 7.11 -8.70 4.43
CA LYS A 82 7.14 -8.66 2.96
C LYS A 82 7.89 -7.44 2.42
N ILE A 83 8.00 -6.36 3.19
CA ILE A 83 8.80 -5.19 2.80
C ILE A 83 10.28 -5.59 2.68
N MET A 84 10.82 -6.28 3.69
CA MET A 84 12.20 -6.79 3.64
C MET A 84 12.39 -7.78 2.48
N THR A 85 11.44 -8.69 2.27
CA THR A 85 11.50 -9.62 1.13
C THR A 85 11.53 -8.89 -0.21
N ALA A 86 10.71 -7.84 -0.37
CA ALA A 86 10.69 -7.04 -1.59
C ALA A 86 12.02 -6.30 -1.80
N ILE A 87 12.60 -5.71 -0.75
CA ILE A 87 13.91 -5.06 -0.82
C ILE A 87 14.97 -6.05 -1.27
N ILE A 88 15.06 -7.23 -0.65
CA ILE A 88 16.02 -8.27 -1.04
C ILE A 88 15.85 -8.66 -2.51
N VAL A 89 14.62 -8.82 -3.00
CA VAL A 89 14.37 -9.14 -4.41
C VAL A 89 14.85 -8.01 -5.32
N LEU A 90 14.52 -6.75 -5.00
CA LEU A 90 14.91 -5.59 -5.81
C LEU A 90 16.43 -5.39 -5.84
N GLU A 91 17.13 -5.67 -4.75
CA GLU A 91 18.59 -5.51 -4.66
C GLU A 91 19.36 -6.62 -5.36
N ASN A 92 18.82 -7.85 -5.38
CA ASN A 92 19.55 -9.03 -5.84
C ASN A 92 19.06 -9.59 -7.19
N CYS A 93 17.87 -9.22 -7.64
CA CYS A 93 17.34 -9.66 -8.92
C CYS A 93 17.78 -8.71 -10.03
N SER A 94 18.60 -9.21 -10.96
CA SER A 94 19.07 -8.44 -12.10
C SER A 94 17.97 -8.16 -13.14
N ASN A 95 16.93 -9.00 -13.20
CA ASN A 95 15.82 -8.84 -14.14
C ASN A 95 14.47 -9.16 -13.49
N LEU A 96 13.70 -8.12 -13.16
CA LEU A 96 12.37 -8.25 -12.57
C LEU A 96 11.31 -8.85 -13.51
N ASN A 97 11.60 -8.93 -14.81
CA ASN A 97 10.73 -9.56 -15.80
C ASN A 97 11.03 -11.06 -16.00
N GLU A 98 11.99 -11.62 -15.26
CA GLU A 98 12.31 -13.04 -15.31
C GLU A 98 11.09 -13.88 -14.87
N GLN A 99 10.83 -14.95 -15.60
CA GLN A 99 9.81 -15.91 -15.22
C GLN A 99 10.33 -16.82 -14.12
N VAL A 100 9.70 -16.75 -12.94
CA VAL A 100 10.00 -17.62 -11.80
C VAL A 100 9.05 -18.81 -11.75
N THR A 101 9.62 -20.01 -11.68
CA THR A 101 8.85 -21.25 -11.51
C THR A 101 8.41 -21.41 -10.06
N ILE A 102 7.10 -21.57 -9.83
CA ILE A 102 6.56 -21.68 -8.48
C ILE A 102 6.66 -23.12 -7.99
N SER A 103 7.37 -23.30 -6.89
CA SER A 103 7.47 -24.62 -6.25
C SER A 103 6.14 -25.05 -5.61
N LYS A 104 5.93 -26.37 -5.53
CA LYS A 104 4.78 -26.97 -4.82
C LYS A 104 4.70 -26.52 -3.34
N LYS A 105 5.85 -26.24 -2.72
CA LYS A 105 5.92 -25.70 -1.35
C LYS A 105 5.29 -24.32 -1.24
N ALA A 106 5.61 -23.42 -2.18
CA ALA A 106 5.04 -22.07 -2.21
C ALA A 106 3.53 -22.08 -2.47
N SER A 107 3.05 -22.93 -3.38
CA SER A 107 1.61 -23.10 -3.70
C SER A 107 0.76 -23.56 -2.49
N ARG A 108 1.38 -24.28 -1.54
CA ARG A 108 0.68 -24.86 -0.38
C ARG A 108 0.46 -23.86 0.78
N ASN A 109 0.98 -22.64 0.71
CA ASN A 109 0.78 -21.64 1.77
C ASN A 109 -0.70 -21.21 1.87
N ARG A 110 -1.23 -21.16 3.10
CA ARG A 110 -2.68 -21.05 3.36
C ARG A 110 -3.23 -19.64 3.58
N ARG A 111 -2.39 -18.63 3.86
CA ARG A 111 -2.87 -17.38 4.51
C ARG A 111 -3.12 -16.20 3.58
N PHE A 112 -2.35 -16.02 2.51
CA PHE A 112 -2.63 -15.06 1.43
C PHE A 112 -1.96 -15.60 0.16
N LYS A 113 -2.74 -15.79 -0.92
CA LYS A 113 -2.27 -16.31 -2.20
C LYS A 113 -2.43 -15.24 -3.27
N ALA A 114 -1.37 -14.93 -3.99
CA ALA A 114 -1.52 -14.35 -5.31
C ALA A 114 -2.17 -15.43 -6.21
N TRP A 115 -3.20 -15.07 -6.96
CA TRP A 115 -3.79 -16.00 -7.91
C TRP A 115 -2.83 -16.12 -9.09
N ILE A 116 -2.03 -17.18 -9.07
CA ILE A 116 -1.02 -17.42 -10.10
C ILE A 116 -1.62 -18.43 -11.08
N ILE A 117 -1.83 -17.96 -12.30
CA ILE A 117 -2.33 -18.77 -13.41
C ILE A 117 -1.27 -19.81 -13.73
N HIS A 118 -1.59 -21.09 -13.54
CA HIS A 118 -0.85 -22.16 -14.21
C HIS A 118 -1.21 -22.10 -15.69
N LYS A 119 -0.22 -21.74 -16.51
CA LYS A 119 -0.29 -21.93 -17.95
C LYS A 119 -0.06 -23.39 -18.28
#